data_AF-A0A9D4XRS2-F1
#
_entry.id   AF-A0A9D4XRS2-F1
#
_cell.length_a   1.000
_cell.length_b   1.000
_cell.length_c   1.000
_cell.angle_alpha   90.00
_cell.angle_beta   90.00
_cell.angle_gamma   90.00
#
_symmetry.space_group_name_H-M   'P 1'
#
loop_
_entity.id
_entity.type
_entity.pdbx_description
1 polymer ?
#
loop_
_entity_poly.entity_id
_entity_poly.type
_entity_poly.pdbx_seq_one_letter_code
_entity_poly.pdbx_strand_id
1 'polypeptide(L)'
;RNEKMTEEDSSARRKNVFYDHRKGKTIVSSDNEELEEDEEAKHNFSEGEDKFLRMVFEEYGLADEEVLSIVSEVIGCPSSEIQERYKVIEESDQNSRYHGESESDIETFLNQSLSETLEAFDPLFCRKCMIFNCSLHGNSQKIIYPRKKQLIWSEPEDGQKPCSDHCYMASSMEGQVEEDFSVSNWKLLEKELYSKGIEMFGRNSCLISKNLFFGCKTCKEVATYMHYEMSILDVSEDQKGKFNEISSKPRRHKKKLKHKRLKISSKSAGVSSVWKQMTNGKEKYIPYTPCECEGVCGKKCSCVNNGFCCEKYCGCSKLCNKRFGGCHCNKGQCKTRKCPCFAARRECDPDVCRNCWVSCGDNLLGESSHREEYQCENMVFLLKKKQKVLLARSDVVGWGVFIKNPVNKDEFIGEYTGEILTQKEGDKRGKVYDNADFSFLFNLNNEYCLDAYRKGNKLKFANHSKNPNCYAKLMVVAGDHRMGIFAKERIEAGEELFVDYNYDKNVR
;
A
#
# COMPACT_ATOMS: atom_id res chain seq x y z
N ARG A 1 -3.95 -13.21 -0.81
CA ARG A 1 -3.13 -12.29 -1.63
C ARG A 1 -1.68 -12.55 -1.22
N ASN A 2 -0.69 -12.03 -1.92
CA ASN A 2 0.67 -12.10 -1.41
C ASN A 2 0.80 -11.22 -0.17
N GLU A 3 1.62 -11.65 0.77
CA GLU A 3 1.89 -10.95 2.03
C GLU A 3 3.39 -10.89 2.21
N LYS A 4 3.95 -9.69 2.41
CA LYS A 4 5.37 -9.52 2.66
C LYS A 4 5.67 -9.88 4.10
N MET A 5 6.70 -10.69 4.30
CA MET A 5 7.17 -11.06 5.63
C MET A 5 7.74 -9.85 6.37
N THR A 6 7.37 -9.66 7.62
CA THR A 6 7.92 -8.63 8.51
C THR A 6 9.21 -9.13 9.17
N GLU A 7 10.04 -8.22 9.69
CA GLU A 7 11.26 -8.61 10.41
C GLU A 7 10.94 -9.35 11.72
N GLU A 8 9.81 -9.05 12.38
CA GLU A 8 9.32 -9.76 13.56
C GLU A 8 8.92 -11.22 13.27
N ASP A 9 8.37 -11.51 12.09
CA ASP A 9 8.07 -12.89 11.68
C ASP A 9 9.35 -13.70 11.42
N SER A 10 10.49 -13.04 11.21
CA SER A 10 11.79 -13.69 10.92
C SER A 10 12.52 -14.14 12.20
N SER A 11 12.23 -13.50 13.34
CA SER A 11 12.78 -13.84 14.66
C SER A 11 11.90 -14.80 15.46
N ALA A 12 10.63 -15.01 15.07
CA ALA A 12 9.73 -15.94 15.72
C ALA A 12 10.16 -17.41 15.52
N ARG A 13 10.97 -17.94 16.45
CA ARG A 13 11.29 -19.38 16.61
C ARG A 13 10.03 -20.18 16.94
N ARG A 14 9.21 -20.50 15.93
CA ARG A 14 8.09 -21.45 16.08
C ARG A 14 8.62 -22.86 15.84
N LYS A 15 8.65 -23.68 16.91
CA LYS A 15 8.96 -25.12 16.84
C LYS A 15 8.02 -25.80 15.85
N ASN A 16 8.55 -26.37 14.78
CA ASN A 16 7.76 -27.06 13.76
C ASN A 16 7.70 -28.56 14.08
N VAL A 17 6.49 -29.12 14.04
CA VAL A 17 6.23 -30.54 14.23
C VAL A 17 6.03 -31.19 12.87
N PHE A 18 6.85 -32.19 12.53
CA PHE A 18 6.76 -32.93 11.27
C PHE A 18 6.20 -34.33 11.50
N TYR A 19 5.33 -34.78 10.59
CA TYR A 19 4.82 -36.15 10.57
C TYR A 19 5.47 -36.91 9.41
N ASP A 20 6.34 -37.88 9.73
CA ASP A 20 7.00 -38.73 8.74
C ASP A 20 6.09 -39.93 8.37
N HIS A 21 5.51 -39.88 7.18
CA HIS A 21 4.63 -40.93 6.66
C HIS A 21 5.33 -42.27 6.37
N ARG A 22 6.67 -42.33 6.30
CA ARG A 22 7.43 -43.58 6.09
C ARG A 22 7.79 -44.27 7.40
N LYS A 23 7.95 -43.51 8.50
CA LYS A 23 8.37 -44.05 9.81
C LYS A 23 7.28 -44.05 10.88
N GLY A 24 6.12 -43.42 10.64
CA GLY A 24 4.99 -43.43 11.58
C GLY A 24 5.28 -42.74 12.92
N LYS A 25 6.22 -41.80 12.95
CA LYS A 25 6.61 -41.05 14.16
C LYS A 25 6.57 -39.55 13.92
N THR A 26 6.14 -38.82 14.95
CA THR A 26 6.21 -37.37 15.03
C THR A 26 7.64 -36.96 15.36
N ILE A 27 8.27 -36.15 14.50
CA ILE A 27 9.62 -35.64 14.71
C ILE A 27 9.50 -34.16 15.05
N VAL A 28 10.00 -33.79 16.23
CA VAL A 28 10.26 -32.40 16.62
C VAL A 28 11.70 -32.13 16.25
N SER A 29 11.93 -31.37 15.18
CA SER A 29 13.28 -30.89 14.85
C SER A 29 13.55 -29.65 15.70
N SER A 30 14.44 -29.78 16.69
CA SER A 30 15.12 -28.61 17.26
C SER A 30 16.23 -28.26 16.30
N ASP A 31 16.23 -27.04 15.78
CA ASP A 31 17.46 -26.45 15.25
C ASP A 31 18.47 -26.47 16.40
N ASN A 32 19.64 -27.11 16.22
CA ASN A 32 20.89 -26.84 16.93
C ASN A 32 21.98 -27.81 16.47
N GLU A 33 22.84 -27.35 15.56
CA GLU A 33 24.28 -27.57 15.64
C GLU A 33 24.94 -26.30 15.06
N GLU A 34 25.22 -25.32 15.92
CA GLU A 34 26.51 -24.61 16.01
C GLU A 34 26.42 -23.39 16.97
N LEU A 35 27.31 -23.43 17.97
CA LEU A 35 27.78 -22.38 18.87
C LEU A 35 26.82 -21.94 19.99
N GLU A 36 26.96 -22.64 21.13
CA GLU A 36 26.61 -22.16 22.47
C GLU A 36 27.42 -20.89 22.79
N GLU A 37 26.80 -19.72 22.61
CA GLU A 37 26.92 -18.66 23.60
C GLU A 37 25.71 -18.83 24.53
N ASP A 38 25.95 -19.07 25.82
CA ASP A 38 24.92 -19.20 26.85
C ASP A 38 24.09 -17.90 26.93
N GLU A 39 23.02 -17.79 26.14
CA GLU A 39 21.91 -16.92 26.48
C GLU A 39 21.08 -17.66 27.54
N GLU A 40 21.21 -17.22 28.80
CA GLU A 40 20.36 -17.63 29.91
C GLU A 40 18.90 -17.64 29.46
N ALA A 41 18.25 -18.80 29.60
CA ALA A 41 16.85 -18.95 29.26
C ALA A 41 16.00 -18.05 30.17
N LYS A 42 15.55 -16.90 29.63
CA LYS A 42 14.68 -15.95 30.34
C LYS A 42 13.48 -16.66 30.99
N HIS A 43 13.14 -16.28 32.22
CA HIS A 43 12.01 -16.84 32.98
C HIS A 43 10.69 -16.53 32.28
N ASN A 44 9.81 -17.54 32.20
CA ASN A 44 8.50 -17.39 31.59
C ASN A 44 7.44 -17.17 32.67
N PHE A 45 7.10 -15.91 32.92
CA PHE A 45 6.14 -15.49 33.94
C PHE A 45 4.72 -15.98 33.63
N SER A 46 4.08 -16.56 34.64
CA SER A 46 2.68 -16.95 34.65
C SER A 46 1.76 -15.79 35.05
N GLU A 47 0.47 -15.91 34.74
CA GLU A 47 -0.55 -14.92 35.13
C GLU A 47 -0.66 -14.77 36.67
N GLY A 48 -0.33 -15.83 37.43
CA GLY A 48 -0.27 -15.78 38.89
C GLY A 48 0.92 -14.97 39.39
N GLU A 49 2.08 -15.13 38.76
CA GLU A 49 3.28 -14.34 39.08
C GLU A 49 3.09 -12.87 38.70
N ASP A 50 2.45 -12.56 37.56
CA ASP A 50 2.15 -11.16 37.19
C ASP A 50 1.24 -10.46 38.21
N LYS A 51 0.23 -11.16 38.74
CA LYS A 51 -0.64 -10.62 39.81
C LYS A 51 0.12 -10.42 41.11
N PHE A 52 1.00 -11.35 41.44
CA PHE A 52 1.85 -11.26 42.62
C PHE A 52 2.82 -10.08 42.54
N LEU A 53 3.50 -9.91 41.39
CA LEU A 53 4.38 -8.76 41.13
C LEU A 53 3.65 -7.43 41.26
N ARG A 54 2.42 -7.35 40.71
CA ARG A 54 1.55 -6.18 40.82
C ARG A 54 1.26 -5.83 42.28
N MET A 55 0.76 -6.80 43.05
CA MET A 55 0.41 -6.58 44.45
C MET A 55 1.60 -6.10 45.28
N VAL A 56 2.76 -6.76 45.13
CA VAL A 56 3.94 -6.46 45.95
C VAL A 56 4.53 -5.10 45.61
N PHE A 57 4.68 -4.77 44.32
CA PHE A 57 5.33 -3.52 43.93
C PHE A 57 4.40 -2.30 43.92
N GLU A 58 3.07 -2.48 43.90
CA GLU A 58 2.12 -1.39 44.20
C GLU A 58 2.13 -1.00 45.68
N GLU A 59 2.36 -1.96 46.59
CA GLU A 59 2.34 -1.73 48.05
C GLU A 59 3.70 -1.27 48.59
N TYR A 60 4.80 -1.86 48.11
CA TYR A 60 6.14 -1.64 48.66
C TYR A 60 7.10 -0.91 47.71
N GLY A 61 6.77 -0.80 46.42
CA GLY A 61 7.56 -0.08 45.42
C GLY A 61 8.75 -0.87 44.83
N LEU A 62 9.01 -0.68 43.53
CA LEU A 62 10.07 -1.39 42.79
C LEU A 62 11.51 -0.94 43.13
N ALA A 63 11.67 0.18 43.83
CA ALA A 63 12.97 0.77 44.15
C ALA A 63 13.61 0.21 45.44
N ASP A 64 12.86 -0.59 46.20
CA ASP A 64 13.36 -1.21 47.43
C ASP A 64 14.14 -2.50 47.09
N GLU A 65 15.46 -2.48 47.32
CA GLU A 65 16.35 -3.60 47.00
C GLU A 65 16.08 -4.83 47.87
N GLU A 66 15.61 -4.68 49.11
CA GLU A 66 15.28 -5.81 49.98
C GLU A 66 14.02 -6.54 49.47
N VAL A 67 13.00 -5.78 49.08
CA VAL A 67 11.76 -6.31 48.48
C VAL A 67 12.07 -7.02 47.16
N LEU A 68 12.90 -6.41 46.32
CA LEU A 68 13.27 -6.99 45.02
C LEU A 68 14.07 -8.29 45.17
N SER A 69 14.95 -8.38 46.18
CA SER A 69 15.70 -9.60 46.51
C SER A 69 14.77 -10.73 46.96
N ILE A 70 13.80 -10.44 47.84
CA ILE A 70 12.82 -11.43 48.31
C ILE A 70 11.95 -11.95 47.17
N VAL A 71 11.48 -11.05 46.29
CA VAL A 71 10.67 -11.43 45.13
C VAL A 71 11.46 -12.29 44.13
N SER A 72 12.75 -12.00 43.94
CA SER A 72 13.67 -12.80 43.13
C SER A 72 13.83 -14.22 43.67
N GLU A 73 13.95 -14.38 44.98
CA GLU A 73 14.04 -15.71 45.61
C GLU A 73 12.72 -16.49 45.49
N VAL A 74 11.57 -15.81 45.62
CA VAL A 74 10.24 -16.45 45.55
C VAL A 74 9.89 -16.92 44.14
N ILE A 75 10.21 -16.13 43.12
CA ILE A 75 9.90 -16.43 41.71
C ILE A 75 10.99 -17.32 41.09
N GLY A 76 12.22 -17.29 41.62
CA GLY A 76 13.33 -18.10 41.17
C GLY A 76 14.01 -17.57 39.90
N CYS A 77 13.93 -16.26 39.63
CA CYS A 77 14.60 -15.60 38.51
C CYS A 77 15.33 -14.33 38.95
N PRO A 78 16.33 -13.85 38.18
CA PRO A 78 17.12 -12.68 38.56
C PRO A 78 16.26 -11.41 38.74
N SER A 79 16.65 -10.56 39.71
CA SER A 79 15.99 -9.27 39.97
C SER A 79 15.86 -8.38 38.72
N SER A 80 16.78 -8.48 37.77
CA SER A 80 16.74 -7.77 36.48
C SER A 80 15.58 -8.21 35.60
N GLU A 81 15.24 -9.51 35.57
CA GLU A 81 14.10 -10.03 34.80
C GLU A 81 12.77 -9.62 35.44
N ILE A 82 12.70 -9.57 36.76
CA ILE A 82 11.52 -9.10 37.50
C ILE A 82 11.26 -7.62 37.21
N GLN A 83 12.31 -6.79 37.20
CA GLN A 83 12.19 -5.38 36.84
C GLN A 83 11.76 -5.17 35.39
N GLU A 84 12.29 -5.97 34.45
CA GLU A 84 11.89 -5.92 33.03
C GLU A 84 10.42 -6.34 32.88
N ARG A 85 10.00 -7.41 33.57
CA ARG A 85 8.62 -7.91 33.53
C ARG A 85 7.62 -6.91 34.12
N TYR A 86 7.94 -6.30 35.27
CA TYR A 86 7.05 -5.35 35.93
C TYR A 86 6.80 -4.10 35.08
N LYS A 87 7.82 -3.58 34.38
CA LYS A 87 7.65 -2.48 33.42
C LYS A 87 6.65 -2.81 32.31
N VAL A 88 6.72 -4.04 31.77
CA VAL A 88 5.75 -4.51 30.77
C VAL A 88 4.33 -4.61 31.35
N ILE A 89 4.19 -5.00 32.63
CA ILE A 89 2.91 -5.03 33.33
C ILE A 89 2.35 -3.60 33.48
N GLU A 90 3.17 -2.63 33.92
CA GLU A 90 2.76 -1.22 34.02
C GLU A 90 2.33 -0.63 32.67
N GLU A 91 3.06 -0.91 31.59
CA GLU A 91 2.69 -0.49 30.23
C GLU A 91 1.37 -1.14 29.78
N SER A 92 1.15 -2.41 30.13
CA SER A 92 -0.11 -3.11 29.83
C SER A 92 -1.30 -2.56 30.63
N ASP A 93 -1.07 -2.09 31.86
CA ASP A 93 -2.10 -1.48 32.71
C ASP A 93 -2.40 -0.03 32.32
N GLN A 94 -1.39 0.70 31.85
CA GLN A 94 -1.62 1.98 31.17
C GLN A 94 -2.51 1.75 29.95
N ASN A 95 -2.22 0.74 29.12
CA ASN A 95 -3.03 0.36 27.95
C ASN A 95 -4.43 -0.17 28.28
N SER A 96 -4.64 -0.83 29.43
CA SER A 96 -5.96 -1.33 29.84
C SER A 96 -6.88 -0.25 30.45
N ARG A 97 -6.30 0.81 31.02
CA ARG A 97 -7.05 2.03 31.44
C ARG A 97 -7.62 2.84 30.26
N TYR A 98 -7.16 2.59 29.03
CA TYR A 98 -7.72 3.21 27.80
C TYR A 98 -9.10 2.67 27.36
N HIS A 99 -9.68 1.72 28.09
CA HIS A 99 -11.06 1.25 27.82
C HIS A 99 -12.15 1.89 28.70
N GLY A 100 -11.79 2.87 29.54
CA GLY A 100 -12.75 3.78 30.15
C GLY A 100 -12.63 5.16 29.50
N GLU A 101 -13.49 5.47 28.54
CA GLU A 101 -13.50 6.77 27.86
C GLU A 101 -13.71 7.91 28.88
N SER A 102 -12.66 8.68 29.13
CA SER A 102 -12.73 9.92 29.91
C SER A 102 -12.69 11.12 28.96
N GLU A 103 -13.54 12.12 29.23
CA GLU A 103 -13.68 13.35 28.43
C GLU A 103 -12.36 14.15 28.33
N SER A 104 -11.42 13.94 29.26
CA SER A 104 -10.11 14.59 29.32
C SER A 104 -9.09 14.09 28.29
N ASP A 105 -9.20 12.84 27.83
CA ASP A 105 -8.26 12.30 26.84
C ASP A 105 -8.56 12.82 25.43
N ILE A 106 -9.84 13.07 25.15
CA ILE A 106 -10.31 13.75 23.93
C ILE A 106 -9.78 15.19 23.89
N GLU A 107 -9.80 15.89 25.02
CA GLU A 107 -9.33 17.28 25.12
C GLU A 107 -7.80 17.39 24.96
N THR A 108 -7.06 16.38 25.41
CA THR A 108 -5.61 16.29 25.21
C THR A 108 -5.24 16.00 23.74
N PHE A 109 -6.00 15.12 23.06
CA PHE A 109 -5.88 14.89 21.61
C PHE A 109 -6.27 16.11 20.77
N LEU A 110 -7.24 16.91 21.21
CA LEU A 110 -7.68 18.14 20.53
C LEU A 110 -6.66 19.28 20.63
N ASN A 111 -5.67 19.17 21.53
CA ASN A 111 -4.57 20.12 21.68
C ASN A 111 -3.32 19.75 20.86
N GLN A 112 -3.28 18.54 20.28
CA GLN A 112 -2.21 18.12 19.39
C GLN A 112 -2.42 18.70 17.99
N SER A 113 -1.34 19.10 17.30
CA SER A 113 -1.44 19.60 15.93
C SER A 113 -1.96 18.50 15.00
N LEU A 114 -2.86 18.86 14.09
CA LEU A 114 -3.30 18.03 12.98
C LEU A 114 -2.11 17.53 12.15
N SER A 115 -1.02 18.31 12.05
CA SER A 115 0.19 17.88 11.34
C SER A 115 0.85 16.70 12.04
N GLU A 116 1.05 16.79 13.35
CA GLU A 116 1.65 15.72 14.17
C GLU A 116 0.79 14.45 14.14
N THR A 117 -0.53 14.62 14.18
CA THR A 117 -1.47 13.51 14.06
C THR A 117 -1.35 12.84 12.69
N LEU A 118 -1.38 13.61 11.60
CA LEU A 118 -1.24 13.07 10.24
C LEU A 118 0.13 12.43 9.99
N GLU A 119 1.20 12.98 10.57
CA GLU A 119 2.55 12.40 10.50
C GLU A 119 2.62 11.00 11.14
N ALA A 120 1.80 10.70 12.14
CA ALA A 120 1.66 9.36 12.70
C ALA A 120 0.87 8.40 11.78
N PHE A 121 -0.12 8.89 11.04
CA PHE A 121 -0.97 8.07 10.16
C PHE A 121 -0.40 7.85 8.76
N ASP A 122 0.33 8.83 8.21
CA ASP A 122 0.86 8.81 6.85
C ASP A 122 1.73 7.55 6.57
N PRO A 123 2.66 7.13 7.45
CA PRO A 123 3.46 5.92 7.23
C PRO A 123 2.62 4.63 7.15
N LEU A 124 1.46 4.61 7.80
CA LEU A 124 0.56 3.44 7.84
C LEU A 124 -0.27 3.33 6.56
N PHE A 125 -0.54 4.43 5.86
CA PHE A 125 -1.38 4.44 4.67
C PHE A 125 -0.61 4.03 3.41
N CYS A 126 -0.99 2.90 2.81
CA CYS A 126 -0.43 2.47 1.54
C CYS A 126 -1.15 3.11 0.36
N ARG A 127 -0.52 4.09 -0.30
CA ARG A 127 -1.06 4.74 -1.51
C ARG A 127 -1.25 3.80 -2.70
N LYS A 128 -0.52 2.68 -2.77
CA LYS A 128 -0.66 1.68 -3.85
C LYS A 128 -1.93 0.84 -3.69
N CYS A 129 -2.23 0.40 -2.46
CA CYS A 129 -3.35 -0.50 -2.18
C CYS A 129 -4.58 0.20 -1.57
N MET A 130 -4.46 1.46 -1.19
CA MET A 130 -5.51 2.28 -0.56
C MET A 130 -6.03 1.67 0.76
N ILE A 131 -5.13 1.09 1.56
CA ILE A 131 -5.43 0.50 2.87
C ILE A 131 -4.35 0.91 3.87
N PHE A 132 -4.71 0.96 5.15
CA PHE A 132 -3.77 1.10 6.26
C PHE A 132 -3.11 -0.26 6.59
N ASN A 133 -1.88 -0.23 7.11
CA ASN A 133 -1.11 -1.41 7.50
C ASN A 133 -1.04 -2.47 6.38
N CYS A 134 -0.64 -2.03 5.19
CA CYS A 134 -0.62 -2.90 4.01
C CYS A 134 0.44 -3.99 4.16
N SER A 135 -0.01 -5.23 4.33
CA SER A 135 0.86 -6.41 4.46
C SER A 135 1.74 -6.67 3.23
N LEU A 136 1.45 -6.09 2.06
CA LEU A 136 2.27 -6.26 0.85
C LEU A 136 3.42 -5.26 0.76
N HIS A 137 3.19 -4.04 1.25
CA HIS A 137 4.04 -2.88 1.00
C HIS A 137 4.71 -2.32 2.26
N GLY A 138 4.27 -2.77 3.45
CA GLY A 138 4.79 -2.38 4.76
C GLY A 138 4.41 -0.95 5.18
N ASN A 139 4.81 -0.60 6.40
CA ASN A 139 4.51 0.68 7.07
C ASN A 139 5.59 1.77 6.87
N SER A 140 6.52 1.55 5.92
CA SER A 140 7.67 2.45 5.68
C SER A 140 7.66 3.03 4.26
N GLN A 141 6.48 3.15 3.63
CA GLN A 141 6.40 3.82 2.34
C GLN A 141 6.36 5.33 2.55
N LYS A 142 7.43 6.03 2.18
CA LYS A 142 7.37 7.49 2.07
C LYS A 142 6.25 7.86 1.11
N ILE A 143 5.27 8.64 1.58
CA ILE A 143 4.20 9.10 0.72
C ILE A 143 4.78 10.11 -0.28
N ILE A 144 4.80 9.73 -1.55
CA ILE A 144 5.27 10.58 -2.61
C ILE A 144 4.08 11.37 -3.17
N TYR A 145 3.95 12.63 -2.76
CA TYR A 145 2.96 13.54 -3.31
C TYR A 145 3.45 14.15 -4.63
N PRO A 146 2.63 14.16 -5.70
CA PRO A 146 2.93 14.97 -6.88
C PRO A 146 2.96 16.44 -6.48
N ARG A 147 4.13 17.09 -6.53
CA ARG A 147 4.30 18.48 -6.05
C ARG A 147 3.41 19.51 -6.76
N LYS A 148 2.98 19.23 -7.99
CA LYS A 148 1.87 19.97 -8.60
C LYS A 148 0.59 19.51 -7.92
N LYS A 149 0.16 20.28 -6.92
CA LYS A 149 -1.17 20.21 -6.29
C LYS A 149 -2.20 19.94 -7.38
N GLN A 150 -3.20 19.09 -7.08
CA GLN A 150 -4.33 18.90 -7.99
C GLN A 150 -4.81 20.28 -8.45
N LEU A 151 -5.20 20.40 -9.73
CA LEU A 151 -5.89 21.61 -10.16
C LEU A 151 -7.03 21.83 -9.16
N ILE A 152 -7.01 22.97 -8.47
CA ILE A 152 -8.02 23.38 -7.50
C ILE A 152 -9.36 23.00 -8.12
N TRP A 153 -10.14 22.20 -7.40
CA TRP A 153 -11.42 21.70 -7.90
C TRP A 153 -12.26 22.92 -8.25
N SER A 154 -12.33 23.22 -9.55
CA SER A 154 -13.03 24.37 -10.10
C SER A 154 -14.28 23.78 -10.69
N GLU A 155 -15.38 23.85 -9.94
CA GLU A 155 -16.68 23.68 -10.58
C GLU A 155 -16.79 24.73 -11.71
N PRO A 156 -17.37 24.37 -12.86
CA PRO A 156 -17.69 25.36 -13.87
C PRO A 156 -18.55 26.46 -13.23
N GLU A 157 -18.23 27.73 -13.49
CA GLU A 157 -18.90 28.94 -12.98
C GLU A 157 -20.37 29.09 -13.49
N ASP A 158 -21.10 27.98 -13.69
CA ASP A 158 -22.50 28.00 -14.08
C ASP A 158 -23.39 27.97 -12.83
N GLY A 159 -23.73 29.17 -12.35
CA GLY A 159 -24.92 29.41 -11.52
C GLY A 159 -24.83 28.98 -10.06
N GLN A 160 -23.85 29.51 -9.30
CA GLN A 160 -23.74 29.31 -7.86
C GLN A 160 -25.01 29.79 -7.12
N LYS A 161 -25.89 28.85 -6.80
CA LYS A 161 -26.96 29.05 -5.81
C LYS A 161 -26.34 29.09 -4.41
N PRO A 162 -26.90 29.85 -3.46
CA PRO A 162 -26.43 29.83 -2.08
C PRO A 162 -26.47 28.40 -1.53
N CYS A 163 -25.40 27.96 -0.86
CA CYS A 163 -25.31 26.61 -0.31
C CYS A 163 -26.27 26.36 0.87
N SER A 164 -26.72 27.44 1.52
CA SER A 164 -27.65 27.48 2.64
C SER A 164 -28.04 28.94 2.92
N ASP A 165 -28.94 29.17 3.87
CA ASP A 165 -29.32 30.51 4.33
C ASP A 165 -28.14 31.29 4.96
N HIS A 166 -27.13 30.56 5.45
CA HIS A 166 -25.86 31.11 5.94
C HIS A 166 -24.73 31.03 4.90
N CYS A 167 -25.07 31.07 3.61
CA CYS A 167 -24.07 31.17 2.55
C CYS A 167 -23.51 32.59 2.48
N TYR A 168 -22.20 32.72 2.26
CA TYR A 168 -21.56 34.03 2.07
C TYR A 168 -22.20 34.83 0.91
N MET A 169 -22.72 34.14 -0.11
CA MET A 169 -23.38 34.74 -1.27
C MET A 169 -24.80 35.23 -0.96
N ALA A 170 -25.48 34.65 0.02
CA ALA A 170 -26.84 35.06 0.39
C ALA A 170 -26.89 36.44 1.06
N SER A 171 -25.75 36.92 1.58
CA SER A 171 -25.63 38.21 2.28
C SER A 171 -25.30 39.42 1.38
N SER A 172 -25.26 39.26 0.04
CA SER A 172 -24.94 40.37 -0.88
C SER A 172 -26.13 41.27 -1.27
N MET A 173 -27.28 41.19 -0.59
CA MET A 173 -28.47 41.98 -0.92
C MET A 173 -28.93 42.98 0.15
N GLU A 174 -28.44 42.93 1.39
CA GLU A 174 -28.85 43.92 2.40
C GLU A 174 -27.65 44.34 3.26
N GLY A 175 -27.33 45.63 3.20
CA GLY A 175 -26.29 46.24 4.00
C GLY A 175 -26.70 46.30 5.45
N GLN A 176 -25.87 45.72 6.31
CA GLN A 176 -25.50 46.22 7.64
C GLN A 176 -24.36 45.34 8.13
N VAL A 177 -23.19 45.95 8.32
CA VAL A 177 -22.04 45.33 8.98
C VAL A 177 -22.39 45.36 10.48
N GLU A 178 -23.05 44.32 10.97
CA GLU A 178 -23.04 44.05 12.41
C GLU A 178 -21.66 43.46 12.74
N GLU A 179 -20.80 44.35 13.22
CA GLU A 179 -19.54 44.09 13.88
C GLU A 179 -19.80 43.36 15.21
N ASP A 180 -20.03 42.04 15.18
CA ASP A 180 -19.78 41.19 16.35
C ASP A 180 -19.75 39.70 16.00
N PHE A 181 -18.74 39.27 15.23
CA PHE A 181 -18.40 37.85 15.14
C PHE A 181 -16.92 37.69 15.47
N SER A 182 -16.69 37.34 16.74
CA SER A 182 -15.38 37.07 17.34
C SER A 182 -14.59 36.07 16.49
N VAL A 183 -13.71 36.59 15.63
CA VAL A 183 -12.63 35.85 14.97
C VAL A 183 -11.75 35.12 16.00
N SER A 184 -11.76 35.60 17.25
CA SER A 184 -11.17 34.99 18.45
C SER A 184 -11.75 33.62 18.85
N ASN A 185 -12.83 33.13 18.23
CA ASN A 185 -13.46 31.85 18.58
C ASN A 185 -13.06 30.67 17.65
N TRP A 186 -11.87 30.73 17.04
CA TRP A 186 -11.30 29.64 16.23
C TRP A 186 -10.25 28.86 17.03
N LYS A 187 -10.52 27.59 17.30
CA LYS A 187 -9.58 26.66 17.96
C LYS A 187 -8.42 26.31 17.03
N LEU A 188 -7.30 25.84 17.59
CA LEU A 188 -6.10 25.47 16.82
C LEU A 188 -6.42 24.46 15.71
N LEU A 189 -7.11 23.37 16.06
CA LEU A 189 -7.55 22.35 15.10
C LEU A 189 -8.43 22.92 13.98
N GLU A 190 -9.31 23.88 14.29
CA GLU A 190 -10.17 24.52 13.28
C GLU A 190 -9.33 25.35 12.30
N LYS A 191 -8.28 26.05 12.77
CA LYS A 191 -7.37 26.80 11.90
C LYS A 191 -6.56 25.88 10.98
N GLU A 192 -6.14 24.72 11.49
CA GLU A 192 -5.40 23.72 10.72
C GLU A 192 -6.30 23.01 9.69
N LEU A 193 -7.52 22.65 10.08
CA LEU A 193 -8.56 22.12 9.17
C LEU A 193 -8.90 23.15 8.09
N TYR A 194 -9.03 24.43 8.43
CA TYR A 194 -9.24 25.49 7.45
C TYR A 194 -8.07 25.59 6.46
N SER A 195 -6.84 25.56 6.95
CA SER A 195 -5.64 25.58 6.11
C SER A 195 -5.60 24.39 5.14
N LYS A 196 -5.98 23.19 5.62
CA LYS A 196 -6.15 22.01 4.76
C LYS A 196 -7.31 22.15 3.78
N GLY A 197 -8.40 22.79 4.19
CA GLY A 197 -9.52 23.14 3.33
C GLY A 197 -9.11 24.03 2.16
N ILE A 198 -8.32 25.07 2.42
CA ILE A 198 -7.75 25.93 1.37
C ILE A 198 -6.85 25.13 0.43
N GLU A 199 -6.05 24.21 0.97
CA GLU A 199 -5.19 23.34 0.18
C GLU A 199 -5.99 22.40 -0.76
N MET A 200 -7.10 21.84 -0.28
CA MET A 200 -7.90 20.84 -1.01
C MET A 200 -8.94 21.47 -1.95
N PHE A 201 -9.64 22.49 -1.47
CA PHE A 201 -10.83 23.08 -2.14
C PHE A 201 -10.59 24.49 -2.65
N GLY A 202 -9.39 25.06 -2.43
CA GLY A 202 -9.11 26.46 -2.75
C GLY A 202 -9.93 27.43 -1.90
N ARG A 203 -10.05 28.68 -2.35
CA ARG A 203 -10.84 29.73 -1.67
C ARG A 203 -12.34 29.58 -1.89
N ASN A 204 -12.87 28.39 -1.63
CA ASN A 204 -14.30 28.09 -1.73
C ASN A 204 -14.85 27.76 -0.34
N SER A 205 -15.42 28.77 0.33
CA SER A 205 -15.97 28.64 1.69
C SER A 205 -17.14 27.66 1.75
N CYS A 206 -17.92 27.49 0.67
CA CYS A 206 -19.02 26.53 0.61
C CYS A 206 -18.50 25.10 0.70
N LEU A 207 -17.47 24.76 -0.10
CA LEU A 207 -16.86 23.43 -0.09
C LEU A 207 -16.12 23.15 1.21
N ILE A 208 -15.39 24.13 1.74
CA ILE A 208 -14.66 23.97 3.01
C ILE A 208 -15.64 23.74 4.16
N SER A 209 -16.67 24.58 4.30
CA SER A 209 -17.69 24.42 5.35
C SER A 209 -18.39 23.08 5.24
N LYS A 210 -18.85 22.71 4.04
CA LYS A 210 -19.58 21.45 3.80
C LYS A 210 -18.77 20.20 4.12
N ASN A 211 -17.46 20.18 3.79
CA ASN A 211 -16.67 18.95 3.87
C ASN A 211 -15.81 18.84 5.15
N LEU A 212 -15.37 19.96 5.73
CA LEU A 212 -14.45 19.95 6.89
C LEU A 212 -15.08 20.51 8.17
N PHE A 213 -16.16 21.29 8.06
CA PHE A 213 -16.82 21.92 9.20
C PHE A 213 -18.33 21.62 9.25
N PHE A 214 -18.74 20.47 8.72
CA PHE A 214 -20.14 20.09 8.69
C PHE A 214 -20.72 20.07 10.12
N GLY A 215 -21.71 20.94 10.38
CA GLY A 215 -22.32 21.11 11.70
C GLY A 215 -21.52 21.95 12.69
N CYS A 216 -20.29 22.38 12.37
CA CYS A 216 -19.41 23.13 13.28
C CYS A 216 -19.25 24.60 12.89
N LYS A 217 -19.08 24.90 11.59
CA LYS A 217 -18.94 26.27 11.07
C LYS A 217 -19.70 26.42 9.75
N THR A 218 -20.43 27.50 9.62
CA THR A 218 -21.19 27.88 8.42
C THR A 218 -20.28 28.40 7.31
N CYS A 219 -20.81 28.39 6.08
CA CYS A 219 -20.12 28.96 4.92
C CYS A 219 -19.77 30.45 5.14
N LYS A 220 -20.66 31.22 5.77
CA LYS A 220 -20.42 32.62 6.13
C LYS A 220 -19.26 32.76 7.11
N GLU A 221 -19.20 31.98 8.18
CA GLU A 221 -18.10 32.03 9.16
C GLU A 221 -16.74 31.68 8.53
N VAL A 222 -16.70 30.65 7.68
CA VAL A 222 -15.48 30.27 6.93
C VAL A 222 -15.06 31.38 5.97
N ALA A 223 -16.02 32.04 5.29
CA ALA A 223 -15.72 33.17 4.41
C ALA A 223 -15.19 34.38 5.18
N THR A 224 -15.77 34.71 6.33
CA THR A 224 -15.30 35.79 7.20
C THR A 224 -13.88 35.52 7.70
N TYR A 225 -13.59 34.31 8.18
CA TYR A 225 -12.23 33.94 8.58
C TYR A 225 -11.23 34.01 7.42
N MET A 226 -11.65 33.60 6.23
CA MET A 226 -10.85 33.69 5.01
C MET A 226 -10.49 35.13 4.63
N HIS A 227 -11.41 36.08 4.80
CA HIS A 227 -11.15 37.50 4.59
C HIS A 227 -10.22 38.09 5.67
N TYR A 228 -10.40 37.69 6.93
CA TYR A 228 -9.54 38.11 8.03
C TYR A 228 -8.08 37.68 7.83
N GLU A 229 -7.83 36.41 7.50
CA GLU A 229 -6.47 35.90 7.20
C GLU A 229 -5.80 36.67 6.05
N MET A 230 -6.56 37.02 5.00
CA MET A 230 -6.04 37.83 3.90
C MET A 230 -5.62 39.23 4.38
N SER A 231 -6.43 39.85 5.23
CA SER A 231 -6.15 41.19 5.76
C SER A 231 -4.89 41.21 6.64
N ILE A 232 -4.60 40.14 7.39
CA ILE A 232 -3.34 40.02 8.15
C ILE A 232 -2.13 39.95 7.19
N LEU A 233 -2.24 39.18 6.11
CA LEU A 233 -1.15 39.02 5.14
C LEU A 233 -0.85 40.34 4.40
N ASP A 234 -1.88 41.11 4.04
CA ASP A 234 -1.73 42.42 3.40
C ASP A 234 -1.05 43.45 4.33
N VAL A 235 -1.35 43.44 5.65
CA VAL A 235 -0.69 44.32 6.64
C VAL A 235 0.79 43.94 6.85
N SER A 236 1.16 42.69 6.58
CA SER A 236 2.53 42.18 6.74
C SER A 236 3.47 42.59 5.59
N GLU A 237 2.93 42.80 4.38
CA GLU A 237 3.72 43.23 3.21
C GLU A 237 4.07 44.73 3.25
N ASP A 238 3.25 45.57 3.90
CA ASP A 238 3.51 47.02 4.05
C ASP A 238 4.73 47.35 4.95
N GLN A 239 5.29 46.37 5.67
CA GLN A 239 6.52 46.56 6.46
C GLN A 239 7.81 46.05 5.79
N LYS A 240 7.75 45.48 4.57
CA LYS A 240 8.94 45.11 3.79
C LYS A 240 8.99 45.84 2.46
N GLY A 241 9.34 47.12 2.52
CA GLY A 241 9.75 47.89 1.36
C GLY A 241 10.99 47.28 0.68
N LYS A 242 10.86 47.06 -0.65
CA LYS A 242 11.84 46.71 -1.69
C LYS A 242 12.18 45.23 -1.88
N PHE A 243 11.39 44.56 -2.73
CA PHE A 243 11.92 43.81 -3.89
C PHE A 243 10.88 43.74 -5.02
N ASN A 244 11.37 43.88 -6.26
CA ASN A 244 10.69 44.20 -7.52
C ASN A 244 9.25 43.70 -7.78
N GLU A 245 8.44 44.63 -8.32
CA GLU A 245 7.13 44.46 -8.93
C GLU A 245 7.06 43.33 -9.98
N ILE A 246 6.00 42.50 -9.90
CA ILE A 246 5.25 42.06 -11.09
C ILE A 246 3.78 42.38 -10.86
N SER A 247 3.39 43.58 -11.31
CA SER A 247 2.01 44.02 -11.42
C SER A 247 1.23 43.12 -12.39
N SER A 248 0.09 42.59 -11.94
CA SER A 248 -0.93 42.07 -12.86
C SER A 248 -2.34 42.43 -12.37
N LYS A 249 -2.72 43.69 -12.61
CA LYS A 249 -4.14 44.11 -12.60
C LYS A 249 -4.93 43.31 -13.67
N PRO A 250 -6.19 42.91 -13.42
CA PRO A 250 -6.99 42.19 -14.39
C PRO A 250 -7.52 43.17 -15.45
N ARG A 251 -6.90 43.21 -16.63
CA ARG A 251 -7.49 43.86 -17.81
C ARG A 251 -8.60 42.98 -18.37
N ARG A 252 -9.84 43.47 -18.32
CA ARG A 252 -10.99 42.94 -19.08
C ARG A 252 -10.69 43.02 -20.58
N HIS A 253 -10.23 41.93 -21.16
CA HIS A 253 -10.27 41.71 -22.61
C HIS A 253 -11.17 40.53 -22.92
N LYS A 254 -12.37 40.82 -23.45
CA LYS A 254 -13.21 39.86 -24.15
C LYS A 254 -12.43 39.31 -25.35
N LYS A 255 -11.88 38.10 -25.24
CA LYS A 255 -11.52 37.27 -26.39
C LYS A 255 -12.18 35.90 -26.22
N LYS A 256 -13.15 35.60 -27.09
CA LYS A 256 -13.75 34.27 -27.25
C LYS A 256 -12.64 33.27 -27.56
N LEU A 257 -12.18 32.52 -26.56
CA LEU A 257 -11.24 31.42 -26.73
C LEU A 257 -12.04 30.13 -26.98
N LYS A 258 -12.10 29.71 -28.24
CA LYS A 258 -12.59 28.38 -28.63
C LYS A 258 -11.80 27.30 -27.87
N HIS A 259 -12.50 26.37 -27.22
CA HIS A 259 -11.90 25.16 -26.63
C HIS A 259 -11.11 24.39 -27.70
N LYS A 260 -9.78 24.54 -27.72
CA LYS A 260 -8.90 23.60 -28.40
C LYS A 260 -8.58 22.48 -27.41
N ARG A 261 -9.20 21.31 -27.59
CA ARG A 261 -8.76 20.03 -27.00
C ARG A 261 -7.24 19.91 -27.21
N LEU A 262 -6.47 20.05 -26.14
CA LEU A 262 -5.02 19.83 -26.17
C LEU A 262 -4.76 18.34 -26.42
N LYS A 263 -4.35 18.03 -27.65
CA LYS A 263 -3.92 16.67 -28.03
C LYS A 263 -2.68 16.32 -27.20
N ILE A 264 -2.87 15.48 -26.19
CA ILE A 264 -1.77 14.72 -25.58
C ILE A 264 -1.12 13.93 -26.72
N SER A 265 0.15 14.22 -26.99
CA SER A 265 0.91 13.54 -28.04
C SER A 265 0.85 12.03 -27.80
N SER A 266 0.20 11.33 -28.73
CA SER A 266 0.00 9.87 -28.72
C SER A 266 1.25 9.07 -29.10
N LYS A 267 2.39 9.75 -29.27
CA LYS A 267 3.68 9.08 -29.44
C LYS A 267 4.22 8.74 -28.06
N SER A 268 3.82 7.57 -27.54
CA SER A 268 4.60 6.91 -26.50
C SER A 268 6.05 6.91 -26.95
N ALA A 269 6.93 7.61 -26.22
CA ALA A 269 8.36 7.51 -26.43
C ALA A 269 8.67 6.01 -26.48
N GLY A 270 9.30 5.57 -27.57
CA GLY A 270 9.47 4.16 -27.91
C GLY A 270 9.75 3.37 -26.64
N VAL A 271 8.78 2.53 -26.26
CA VAL A 271 8.90 1.68 -25.09
C VAL A 271 10.17 0.89 -25.31
N SER A 272 11.21 1.18 -24.53
CA SER A 272 12.34 0.28 -24.46
C SER A 272 11.72 -1.06 -24.07
N SER A 273 11.71 -2.02 -24.99
CA SER A 273 11.19 -3.37 -24.81
C SER A 273 12.02 -4.18 -23.80
N VAL A 274 12.72 -3.48 -22.92
CA VAL A 274 13.85 -3.93 -22.13
C VAL A 274 13.49 -3.70 -20.68
N TRP A 275 12.59 -4.55 -20.18
CA TRP A 275 12.59 -4.99 -18.77
C TRP A 275 13.73 -6.00 -18.57
N LYS A 276 14.91 -5.73 -19.16
CA LYS A 276 16.01 -6.67 -19.31
C LYS A 276 17.33 -5.94 -19.12
N GLN A 277 17.72 -5.68 -17.89
CA GLN A 277 19.10 -5.33 -17.65
C GLN A 277 19.90 -6.63 -17.65
N MET A 278 20.61 -6.87 -18.77
CA MET A 278 21.55 -7.97 -18.89
C MET A 278 22.87 -7.50 -18.26
N THR A 279 23.22 -8.05 -17.10
CA THR A 279 24.56 -7.89 -16.50
C THR A 279 25.18 -9.28 -16.38
N ASN A 280 26.31 -9.51 -17.06
CA ASN A 280 27.04 -10.79 -17.07
C ASN A 280 26.19 -12.02 -17.48
N GLY A 281 25.25 -11.85 -18.42
CA GLY A 281 24.46 -12.96 -18.96
C GLY A 281 23.34 -13.49 -18.05
N LYS A 282 23.12 -12.89 -16.86
CA LYS A 282 21.99 -13.22 -15.97
C LYS A 282 20.91 -12.11 -16.01
N GLU A 283 19.64 -12.52 -16.08
CA GLU A 283 18.48 -11.62 -16.04
C GLU A 283 18.34 -11.00 -14.62
N LYS A 284 18.56 -9.68 -14.48
CA LYS A 284 18.26 -8.97 -13.22
C LYS A 284 16.85 -8.39 -13.29
N TYR A 285 15.96 -8.86 -12.42
CA TYR A 285 14.67 -8.21 -12.16
C TYR A 285 14.81 -7.37 -10.90
N ILE A 286 14.59 -6.05 -10.97
CA ILE A 286 14.73 -5.14 -9.83
C ILE A 286 13.32 -4.76 -9.34
N PRO A 287 13.02 -4.71 -8.04
CA PRO A 287 11.74 -4.18 -7.56
C PRO A 287 11.52 -2.74 -8.01
N TYR A 288 10.27 -2.42 -8.33
CA TYR A 288 9.91 -1.07 -8.70
C TYR A 288 9.71 -0.20 -7.46
N THR A 289 10.53 0.86 -7.37
CA THR A 289 10.40 1.94 -6.39
C THR A 289 10.06 3.23 -7.13
N PRO A 290 8.97 3.95 -6.75
CA PRO A 290 8.62 5.19 -7.42
C PRO A 290 9.71 6.26 -7.22
N CYS A 291 9.97 7.06 -8.25
CA CYS A 291 10.96 8.13 -8.15
C CYS A 291 10.39 9.37 -7.47
N GLU A 292 11.27 10.13 -6.83
CA GLU A 292 10.99 11.40 -6.15
C GLU A 292 11.37 12.62 -7.01
N CYS A 293 11.57 12.43 -8.32
CA CYS A 293 12.05 13.50 -9.19
C CYS A 293 11.07 14.68 -9.23
N GLU A 294 11.59 15.90 -9.13
CA GLU A 294 10.83 17.12 -9.36
C GLU A 294 10.74 17.42 -10.87
N GLY A 295 9.51 17.57 -11.39
CA GLY A 295 9.31 17.85 -12.82
C GLY A 295 9.47 16.62 -13.72
N VAL A 296 10.15 16.76 -14.86
CA VAL A 296 10.28 15.69 -15.86
C VAL A 296 11.54 14.86 -15.58
N CYS A 297 11.42 13.53 -15.61
CA CYS A 297 12.53 12.63 -15.32
C CYS A 297 13.63 12.69 -16.40
N GLY A 298 14.84 13.04 -15.97
CA GLY A 298 16.06 12.95 -16.77
C GLY A 298 16.82 11.63 -16.58
N LYS A 299 18.09 11.61 -17.01
CA LYS A 299 18.97 10.44 -16.90
C LYS A 299 19.29 10.05 -15.46
N LYS A 300 19.24 10.97 -14.49
CA LYS A 300 19.53 10.69 -13.07
C LYS A 300 18.35 10.04 -12.32
N CYS A 301 17.20 9.86 -12.97
CA CYS A 301 16.01 9.30 -12.34
C CYS A 301 16.22 7.82 -12.00
N SER A 302 15.91 7.42 -10.76
CA SER A 302 15.98 6.02 -10.31
C SER A 302 15.18 5.07 -11.21
N CYS A 303 13.96 5.43 -11.60
CA CYS A 303 13.17 4.63 -12.54
C CYS A 303 13.90 4.43 -13.86
N VAL A 304 14.43 5.50 -14.46
CA VAL A 304 15.10 5.44 -15.76
C VAL A 304 16.40 4.63 -15.67
N ASN A 305 17.18 4.81 -14.61
CA ASN A 305 18.42 4.07 -14.36
C ASN A 305 18.18 2.57 -14.18
N ASN A 306 17.09 2.21 -13.52
CA ASN A 306 16.70 0.81 -13.32
C ASN A 306 15.92 0.22 -14.51
N GLY A 307 15.81 0.94 -15.63
CA GLY A 307 15.13 0.47 -16.84
C GLY A 307 13.60 0.48 -16.76
N PHE A 308 13.02 1.18 -15.78
CA PHE A 308 11.57 1.28 -15.58
C PHE A 308 10.97 2.53 -16.22
N CYS A 309 9.73 2.39 -16.70
CA CYS A 309 8.86 3.54 -16.89
C CYS A 309 8.41 4.06 -15.51
N CYS A 310 8.21 5.38 -15.39
CA CYS A 310 7.57 5.95 -14.21
C CYS A 310 6.10 5.50 -14.17
N GLU A 311 5.62 5.06 -13.00
CA GLU A 311 4.22 4.71 -12.78
C GLU A 311 3.45 5.88 -12.18
N LYS A 312 2.13 5.76 -12.08
CA LYS A 312 1.24 6.72 -11.40
C LYS A 312 1.66 7.08 -9.97
N TYR A 313 2.44 6.22 -9.31
CA TYR A 313 2.98 6.42 -7.97
C TYR A 313 4.24 7.29 -7.89
N CYS A 314 4.91 7.60 -9.01
CA CYS A 314 6.08 8.49 -9.00
C CYS A 314 5.69 9.94 -8.65
N GLY A 315 6.60 10.67 -8.01
CA GLY A 315 6.46 12.10 -7.69
C GLY A 315 6.70 13.02 -8.89
N CYS A 316 7.27 12.50 -9.97
CA CYS A 316 7.51 13.25 -11.19
C CYS A 316 6.22 13.80 -11.80
N SER A 317 6.33 14.85 -12.61
CA SER A 317 5.21 15.52 -13.27
C SER A 317 4.29 14.53 -14.00
N LYS A 318 2.98 14.77 -13.98
CA LYS A 318 2.01 14.02 -14.81
C LYS A 318 2.34 14.13 -16.32
N LEU A 319 3.05 15.19 -16.73
CA LEU A 319 3.54 15.40 -18.09
C LEU A 319 4.90 14.74 -18.36
N CYS A 320 5.44 13.97 -17.42
CA CYS A 320 6.72 13.28 -17.59
C CYS A 320 6.64 12.28 -18.75
N ASN A 321 7.48 12.46 -19.75
CA ASN A 321 7.57 11.60 -20.93
C ASN A 321 8.16 10.21 -20.65
N LYS A 322 8.62 9.95 -19.42
CA LYS A 322 9.09 8.64 -18.95
C LYS A 322 7.98 7.82 -18.29
N ARG A 323 6.78 8.39 -18.13
CA ARG A 323 5.64 7.65 -17.59
C ARG A 323 5.11 6.63 -18.59
N PHE A 324 4.67 5.48 -18.10
CA PHE A 324 3.98 4.51 -18.94
C PHE A 324 2.63 5.08 -19.38
N GLY A 325 2.40 5.17 -20.70
CA GLY A 325 1.23 5.86 -21.26
C GLY A 325 -0.05 5.01 -21.37
N GLY A 326 -0.01 3.74 -20.93
CA GLY A 326 -1.14 2.82 -21.07
C GLY A 326 -1.39 2.38 -22.51
N CYS A 327 -2.52 1.72 -22.74
CA CYS A 327 -2.97 1.34 -24.08
C CYS A 327 -4.24 2.08 -24.50
N HIS A 328 -4.43 2.16 -25.81
CA HIS A 328 -5.65 2.67 -26.45
C HIS A 328 -6.37 1.54 -27.21
N CYS A 329 -6.15 0.29 -26.79
CA CYS A 329 -6.75 -0.87 -27.43
C CYS A 329 -8.26 -0.88 -27.23
N ASN A 330 -8.98 -1.46 -28.19
CA ASN A 330 -10.41 -1.72 -28.04
C ASN A 330 -10.64 -2.83 -27.01
N LYS A 331 -11.88 -2.92 -26.49
CA LYS A 331 -12.33 -3.97 -25.59
C LYS A 331 -11.97 -5.37 -26.15
N GLY A 332 -11.47 -6.27 -25.30
CA GLY A 332 -11.04 -7.64 -25.68
C GLY A 332 -9.71 -7.78 -26.44
N GLN A 333 -9.06 -6.67 -26.85
CA GLN A 333 -7.88 -6.76 -27.75
C GLN A 333 -6.54 -6.86 -27.02
N CYS A 334 -6.51 -6.78 -25.69
CA CYS A 334 -5.28 -6.71 -24.90
C CYS A 334 -4.55 -8.05 -24.70
N LYS A 335 -4.80 -9.07 -25.53
CA LYS A 335 -4.23 -10.43 -25.40
C LYS A 335 -3.00 -10.70 -26.27
N THR A 336 -2.59 -9.73 -27.09
CA THR A 336 -1.48 -9.90 -28.05
C THR A 336 -0.46 -8.78 -27.90
N ARG A 337 0.73 -8.98 -28.50
CA ARG A 337 1.79 -7.96 -28.55
C ARG A 337 1.40 -6.67 -29.30
N LYS A 338 0.21 -6.61 -29.93
CA LYS A 338 -0.37 -5.35 -30.45
C LYS A 338 -0.73 -4.38 -29.32
N CYS A 339 -1.05 -4.89 -28.13
CA CYS A 339 -1.26 -4.07 -26.96
C CYS A 339 0.09 -3.74 -26.29
N PRO A 340 0.42 -2.45 -26.05
CA PRO A 340 1.68 -2.07 -25.42
C PRO A 340 1.81 -2.60 -23.98
N CYS A 341 0.70 -2.73 -23.24
CA CYS A 341 0.71 -3.34 -21.90
C CYS A 341 1.15 -4.80 -21.98
N PHE A 342 0.46 -5.59 -22.81
CA PHE A 342 0.77 -7.00 -23.01
C PHE A 342 2.19 -7.22 -23.56
N ALA A 343 2.61 -6.42 -24.55
CA ALA A 343 3.95 -6.48 -25.11
C ALA A 343 5.05 -6.19 -24.07
N ALA A 344 4.76 -5.34 -23.09
CA ALA A 344 5.65 -5.02 -21.98
C ALA A 344 5.56 -6.02 -20.80
N ARG A 345 4.80 -7.13 -20.93
CA ARG A 345 4.50 -8.06 -19.83
C ARG A 345 3.87 -7.37 -18.61
N ARG A 346 3.03 -6.38 -18.90
CA ARG A 346 2.28 -5.63 -17.90
C ARG A 346 0.80 -5.90 -18.05
N GLU A 347 0.13 -5.94 -16.92
CA GLU A 347 -1.32 -5.85 -16.92
C GLU A 347 -1.78 -4.45 -17.35
N CYS A 348 -2.98 -4.35 -17.91
CA CYS A 348 -3.61 -3.06 -18.17
C CYS A 348 -3.93 -2.38 -16.83
N ASP A 349 -3.50 -1.13 -16.69
CA ASP A 349 -3.81 -0.31 -15.52
C ASP A 349 -5.08 0.51 -15.79
N PRO A 350 -6.10 0.45 -14.90
CA PRO A 350 -7.33 1.21 -15.10
C PRO A 350 -7.09 2.72 -15.13
N ASP A 351 -6.20 3.26 -14.30
CA ASP A 351 -5.99 4.72 -14.24
C ASP A 351 -5.22 5.28 -15.44
N VAL A 352 -4.70 4.41 -16.31
CA VAL A 352 -3.80 4.79 -17.41
C VAL A 352 -4.33 4.35 -18.78
N CYS A 353 -4.85 3.11 -18.88
CA CYS A 353 -5.44 2.61 -20.12
C CYS A 353 -6.81 3.27 -20.31
N ARG A 354 -7.15 3.69 -21.53
CA ARG A 354 -8.35 4.51 -21.72
C ARG A 354 -9.58 3.75 -22.20
N ASN A 355 -9.38 2.86 -23.18
CA ASN A 355 -10.49 2.29 -23.94
C ASN A 355 -10.67 0.78 -23.73
N CYS A 356 -9.64 0.10 -23.24
CA CYS A 356 -9.65 -1.36 -23.22
C CYS A 356 -10.43 -1.95 -22.04
N TRP A 357 -10.68 -1.14 -21.02
CA TRP A 357 -11.47 -1.47 -19.84
C TRP A 357 -12.60 -0.46 -19.71
N VAL A 358 -13.72 -0.88 -19.11
CA VAL A 358 -14.90 -0.02 -18.92
C VAL A 358 -14.51 1.13 -18.00
N SER A 359 -14.30 2.33 -18.57
CA SER A 359 -14.26 3.57 -17.80
C SER A 359 -15.61 3.68 -17.10
N CYS A 360 -15.62 3.97 -15.79
CA CYS A 360 -16.83 4.46 -15.14
C CYS A 360 -17.39 5.57 -16.02
N GLY A 361 -18.67 5.47 -16.39
CA GLY A 361 -19.33 6.41 -17.30
C GLY A 361 -19.09 7.85 -16.87
N ASP A 362 -18.76 8.69 -17.85
CA ASP A 362 -18.87 10.16 -17.87
C ASP A 362 -18.99 10.92 -16.53
N ASN A 363 -18.08 10.80 -15.56
CA ASN A 363 -17.94 11.69 -14.38
C ASN A 363 -19.23 12.07 -13.58
N LEU A 364 -20.38 11.47 -13.86
CA LEU A 364 -21.65 11.74 -13.22
C LEU A 364 -21.80 10.67 -12.14
N LEU A 365 -21.87 11.13 -10.90
CA LEU A 365 -22.16 10.31 -9.73
C LEU A 365 -23.54 9.65 -9.92
N GLY A 366 -23.54 8.45 -10.49
CA GLY A 366 -24.73 7.65 -10.72
C GLY A 366 -24.31 6.23 -11.04
N GLU A 367 -24.77 5.27 -10.25
CA GLU A 367 -24.55 3.85 -10.46
C GLU A 367 -25.02 3.48 -11.89
N SER A 368 -24.09 3.05 -12.74
CA SER A 368 -24.50 2.50 -14.03
C SER A 368 -25.18 1.15 -13.77
N SER A 369 -26.48 1.10 -14.02
CA SER A 369 -27.38 -0.04 -13.91
C SER A 369 -27.07 -1.21 -14.88
N HIS A 370 -25.90 -1.22 -15.51
CA HIS A 370 -25.44 -2.30 -16.36
C HIS A 370 -24.08 -2.80 -15.87
N ARG A 371 -24.07 -4.02 -15.31
CA ARG A 371 -22.87 -4.86 -15.19
C ARG A 371 -22.37 -5.20 -16.60
N GLU A 372 -21.93 -4.22 -17.38
CA GLU A 372 -21.20 -4.50 -18.61
C GLU A 372 -19.94 -5.27 -18.21
N GLU A 373 -19.89 -6.55 -18.56
CA GLU A 373 -18.79 -7.45 -18.23
C GLU A 373 -17.45 -6.78 -18.52
N TYR A 374 -16.50 -6.86 -17.58
CA TYR A 374 -15.14 -6.36 -17.80
C TYR A 374 -14.50 -7.07 -19.01
N GLN A 375 -14.49 -6.36 -20.15
CA GLN A 375 -14.05 -6.92 -21.43
C GLN A 375 -12.53 -6.85 -21.65
N CYS A 376 -11.76 -6.25 -20.73
CA CYS A 376 -10.30 -6.30 -20.85
C CYS A 376 -9.79 -7.70 -20.46
N GLU A 377 -9.21 -8.42 -21.42
CA GLU A 377 -8.59 -9.73 -21.18
C GLU A 377 -7.22 -9.64 -20.50
N ASN A 378 -6.64 -8.44 -20.35
CA ASN A 378 -5.35 -8.21 -19.68
C ASN A 378 -5.54 -7.45 -18.36
N MET A 379 -6.57 -7.80 -17.59
CA MET A 379 -6.81 -7.33 -16.22
C MET A 379 -7.14 -8.49 -15.26
N VAL A 380 -6.61 -9.68 -15.54
CA VAL A 380 -6.92 -10.93 -14.82
C VAL A 380 -6.42 -10.95 -13.37
N PHE A 381 -5.30 -10.30 -13.04
CA PHE A 381 -4.74 -10.23 -11.69
C PHE A 381 -5.42 -9.18 -10.80
N LEU A 382 -5.71 -7.99 -11.34
CA LEU A 382 -6.42 -6.94 -10.60
C LEU A 382 -7.87 -7.35 -10.32
N LEU A 383 -8.54 -7.97 -11.31
CA LEU A 383 -9.89 -8.50 -11.16
C LEU A 383 -9.94 -9.85 -10.42
N LYS A 384 -8.78 -10.41 -10.04
CA LYS A 384 -8.65 -11.73 -9.39
C LYS A 384 -9.39 -12.85 -10.14
N LYS A 385 -9.44 -12.76 -11.47
CA LYS A 385 -9.99 -13.83 -12.32
C LYS A 385 -9.11 -15.07 -12.13
N LYS A 386 -9.73 -16.24 -12.01
CA LYS A 386 -9.02 -17.51 -11.89
C LYS A 386 -9.93 -18.64 -12.35
N GLN A 387 -9.31 -19.68 -12.87
CA GLN A 387 -9.99 -20.93 -13.18
C GLN A 387 -10.28 -21.70 -11.89
N LYS A 388 -11.34 -22.51 -11.92
CA LYS A 388 -11.66 -23.38 -10.80
C LYS A 388 -10.76 -24.60 -10.85
N VAL A 389 -10.06 -24.84 -9.75
CA VAL A 389 -9.19 -26.02 -9.58
C VAL A 389 -9.65 -26.89 -8.41
N LEU A 390 -9.40 -28.18 -8.54
CA LEU A 390 -9.71 -29.24 -7.58
C LEU A 390 -8.42 -29.78 -6.98
N LEU A 391 -8.49 -30.27 -5.75
CA LEU A 391 -7.37 -30.89 -5.05
C LEU A 391 -7.67 -32.38 -4.94
N ALA A 392 -6.74 -33.23 -5.36
CA ALA A 392 -6.86 -34.69 -5.24
C ALA A 392 -5.46 -35.32 -5.12
N ARG A 393 -5.40 -36.63 -4.88
CA ARG A 393 -4.12 -37.35 -4.92
C ARG A 393 -3.54 -37.27 -6.33
N SER A 394 -2.25 -36.92 -6.41
CA SER A 394 -1.51 -36.89 -7.68
C SER A 394 -1.21 -38.32 -8.12
N ASP A 395 -1.18 -38.53 -9.43
CA ASP A 395 -0.69 -39.78 -10.02
C ASP A 395 0.84 -39.91 -9.94
N VAL A 396 1.54 -38.82 -9.59
CA VAL A 396 3.00 -38.76 -9.44
C VAL A 396 3.39 -38.86 -7.97
N VAL A 397 3.08 -37.83 -7.18
CA VAL A 397 3.49 -37.77 -5.76
C VAL A 397 2.56 -36.89 -4.95
N GLY A 398 2.22 -37.35 -3.74
CA GLY A 398 1.55 -36.51 -2.75
C GLY A 398 0.17 -36.04 -3.20
N TRP A 399 -0.01 -34.73 -3.24
CA TRP A 399 -1.23 -34.04 -3.66
C TRP A 399 -0.98 -33.36 -5.00
N GLY A 400 -1.99 -33.37 -5.87
CA GLY A 400 -1.98 -32.68 -7.16
C GLY A 400 -3.15 -31.70 -7.25
N VAL A 401 -3.03 -30.75 -8.17
CA VAL A 401 -4.12 -29.81 -8.49
C VAL A 401 -4.62 -30.05 -9.90
N PHE A 402 -5.95 -30.13 -10.03
CA PHE A 402 -6.62 -30.55 -11.26
C PHE A 402 -7.54 -29.45 -11.76
N ILE A 403 -7.64 -29.25 -13.06
CA ILE A 403 -8.52 -28.22 -13.63
C ILE A 403 -9.98 -28.70 -13.66
N LYS A 404 -10.93 -27.86 -13.24
CA LYS A 404 -12.36 -28.24 -13.23
C LYS A 404 -13.00 -28.19 -14.62
N ASN A 405 -12.63 -27.18 -15.42
CA ASN A 405 -13.19 -26.89 -16.73
C ASN A 405 -12.04 -26.88 -17.76
N PRO A 406 -12.29 -27.16 -19.05
CA PRO A 406 -11.24 -27.10 -20.05
C PRO A 406 -10.71 -25.66 -20.20
N VAL A 407 -9.40 -25.55 -20.48
CA VAL A 407 -8.67 -24.27 -20.59
C VAL A 407 -7.87 -24.28 -21.89
N ASN A 408 -7.89 -23.18 -22.64
CA ASN A 408 -7.16 -23.09 -23.89
C ASN A 408 -5.69 -22.73 -23.66
N LYS A 409 -4.85 -23.00 -24.67
CA LYS A 409 -3.45 -22.56 -24.68
C LYS A 409 -3.33 -21.05 -24.42
N ASP A 410 -2.35 -20.69 -23.61
CA ASP A 410 -2.00 -19.32 -23.16
C ASP A 410 -3.08 -18.64 -22.30
N GLU A 411 -4.12 -19.36 -21.89
CA GLU A 411 -5.15 -18.84 -20.98
C GLU A 411 -4.63 -18.81 -19.53
N PHE A 412 -5.07 -17.80 -18.78
CA PHE A 412 -4.69 -17.62 -17.38
C PHE A 412 -5.44 -18.59 -16.47
N ILE A 413 -4.69 -19.39 -15.72
CA ILE A 413 -5.25 -20.32 -14.73
C ILE A 413 -5.45 -19.60 -13.40
N GLY A 414 -4.44 -18.88 -12.94
CA GLY A 414 -4.51 -18.10 -11.71
C GLY A 414 -3.15 -17.58 -11.28
N GLU A 415 -3.16 -16.66 -10.32
CA GLU A 415 -1.95 -16.16 -9.70
C GLU A 415 -1.37 -17.21 -8.75
N TYR A 416 -0.07 -17.47 -8.79
CA TYR A 416 0.62 -18.21 -7.75
C TYR A 416 0.89 -17.28 -6.57
N THR A 417 0.22 -17.52 -5.43
CA THR A 417 0.31 -16.64 -4.27
C THR A 417 1.06 -17.28 -3.12
N GLY A 418 1.82 -16.47 -2.39
CA GLY A 418 2.53 -16.88 -1.18
C GLY A 418 3.03 -15.71 -0.35
N GLU A 419 3.84 -16.01 0.67
CA GLU A 419 4.60 -15.02 1.42
C GLU A 419 5.71 -14.45 0.53
N ILE A 420 5.92 -13.13 0.53
CA ILE A 420 7.04 -12.49 -0.14
C ILE A 420 8.18 -12.38 0.87
N LEU A 421 9.26 -13.09 0.58
CA LEU A 421 10.46 -13.16 1.40
C LEU A 421 11.59 -12.39 0.73
N THR A 422 12.56 -11.91 1.50
CA THR A 422 13.84 -11.48 0.91
C THR A 422 14.57 -12.69 0.32
N GLN A 423 15.47 -12.49 -0.64
CA GLN A 423 16.30 -13.60 -1.16
C GLN A 423 17.06 -14.33 -0.05
N LYS A 424 17.62 -13.58 0.92
CA LYS A 424 18.34 -14.18 2.07
C LYS A 424 17.46 -15.12 2.90
N GLU A 425 16.23 -14.72 3.17
CA GLU A 425 15.27 -15.56 3.91
C GLU A 425 14.79 -16.74 3.05
N GLY A 426 14.60 -16.52 1.75
CA GLY A 426 14.33 -17.59 0.79
C GLY A 426 15.42 -18.66 0.77
N ASP A 427 16.70 -18.26 0.76
CA ASP A 427 17.84 -19.18 0.80
C ASP A 427 17.89 -19.96 2.11
N LYS A 428 17.61 -19.31 3.26
CA LYS A 428 17.53 -19.98 4.55
C LYS A 428 16.45 -21.06 4.57
N ARG A 429 15.23 -20.73 4.13
CA ARG A 429 14.12 -21.70 4.04
C ARG A 429 14.40 -22.77 3.00
N GLY A 430 15.03 -22.40 1.88
CA GLY A 430 15.44 -23.30 0.82
C GLY A 430 16.30 -24.46 1.31
N LYS A 431 17.28 -24.21 2.19
CA LYS A 431 18.11 -25.28 2.78
C LYS A 431 17.28 -26.32 3.55
N VAL A 432 16.26 -25.89 4.29
CA VAL A 432 15.36 -26.78 5.04
C VAL A 432 14.49 -27.59 4.07
N TYR A 433 14.03 -26.94 3.01
CA TYR A 433 13.20 -27.51 1.95
C TYR A 433 13.94 -28.55 1.12
N ASP A 434 15.19 -28.27 0.76
CA ASP A 434 16.07 -29.20 0.05
C ASP A 434 16.33 -30.47 0.88
N ASN A 435 16.54 -30.34 2.19
CA ASN A 435 16.72 -31.50 3.10
C ASN A 435 15.45 -32.37 3.23
N ALA A 436 14.28 -31.83 2.91
CA ALA A 436 13.00 -32.51 3.02
C ALA A 436 12.41 -32.90 1.65
N ASP A 437 13.18 -32.73 0.56
CA ASP A 437 12.81 -33.06 -0.82
C ASP A 437 11.50 -32.38 -1.31
N PHE A 438 11.22 -31.15 -0.87
CA PHE A 438 10.11 -30.34 -1.39
C PHE A 438 10.49 -28.86 -1.48
N SER A 439 9.94 -28.10 -2.42
CA SER A 439 10.10 -26.64 -2.44
C SER A 439 8.85 -25.95 -2.97
N PHE A 440 8.48 -24.85 -2.30
CA PHE A 440 7.38 -23.96 -2.68
C PHE A 440 7.87 -22.55 -3.02
N LEU A 441 9.17 -22.42 -3.29
CA LEU A 441 9.83 -21.15 -3.57
C LEU A 441 9.74 -20.80 -5.06
N PHE A 442 9.29 -19.58 -5.36
CA PHE A 442 9.33 -18.99 -6.68
C PHE A 442 10.10 -17.68 -6.67
N ASN A 443 11.15 -17.58 -7.49
CA ASN A 443 11.89 -16.33 -7.61
C ASN A 443 11.02 -15.23 -8.27
N LEU A 444 10.86 -14.09 -7.61
CA LEU A 444 10.17 -12.93 -8.20
C LEU A 444 11.15 -11.96 -8.84
N ASN A 445 12.22 -11.61 -8.11
CA ASN A 445 13.20 -10.62 -8.51
C ASN A 445 14.45 -10.71 -7.63
N ASN A 446 15.48 -9.91 -7.89
CA ASN A 446 16.77 -10.01 -7.19
C ASN A 446 16.70 -9.72 -5.68
N GLU A 447 15.63 -9.11 -5.19
CA GLU A 447 15.47 -8.79 -3.78
C GLU A 447 14.47 -9.73 -3.09
N TYR A 448 13.49 -10.25 -3.83
CA TYR A 448 12.38 -11.00 -3.27
C TYR A 448 12.08 -12.32 -3.99
N CYS A 449 11.63 -13.31 -3.22
CA CYS A 449 11.02 -14.54 -3.70
C CYS A 449 9.64 -14.73 -3.06
N LEU A 450 8.82 -15.62 -3.64
CA LEU A 450 7.56 -16.09 -3.09
C LEU A 450 7.75 -17.43 -2.43
N ASP A 451 7.15 -17.63 -1.26
CA ASP A 451 7.05 -18.91 -0.56
C ASP A 451 5.59 -19.25 -0.31
N ALA A 452 5.09 -20.30 -0.97
CA ALA A 452 3.71 -20.75 -0.79
C ALA A 452 3.53 -21.79 0.34
N TYR A 453 4.61 -22.18 1.05
CA TYR A 453 4.56 -23.24 2.06
C TYR A 453 3.56 -22.92 3.17
N ARG A 454 3.81 -21.83 3.90
CA ARG A 454 2.98 -21.40 5.06
C ARG A 454 1.67 -20.77 4.63
N LYS A 455 1.74 -19.81 3.71
CA LYS A 455 0.57 -19.11 3.15
C LYS A 455 0.59 -19.27 1.65
N GLY A 456 -0.52 -19.64 1.05
CA GLY A 456 -0.60 -19.79 -0.41
C GLY A 456 -1.98 -20.24 -0.87
N ASN A 457 -2.16 -20.38 -2.17
CA ASN A 457 -3.41 -20.88 -2.74
C ASN A 457 -3.26 -22.30 -3.28
N LYS A 458 -4.35 -22.86 -3.83
CA LYS A 458 -4.40 -24.24 -4.34
C LYS A 458 -3.38 -24.53 -5.45
N LEU A 459 -2.89 -23.53 -6.17
CA LEU A 459 -1.90 -23.73 -7.24
C LEU A 459 -0.52 -24.13 -6.68
N LYS A 460 -0.28 -24.01 -5.38
CA LYS A 460 0.95 -24.52 -4.74
C LYS A 460 1.11 -26.04 -4.86
N PHE A 461 0.04 -26.77 -5.15
CA PHE A 461 0.04 -28.23 -5.36
C PHE A 461 0.19 -28.63 -6.84
N ALA A 462 0.52 -27.68 -7.74
CA ALA A 462 0.87 -28.01 -9.11
C ALA A 462 2.26 -28.64 -9.14
N ASN A 463 2.33 -29.94 -9.40
CA ASN A 463 3.57 -30.70 -9.31
C ASN A 463 4.58 -30.34 -10.40
N HIS A 464 5.83 -30.71 -10.16
CA HIS A 464 6.88 -30.59 -11.16
C HIS A 464 6.68 -31.60 -12.31
N SER A 465 6.91 -31.16 -13.54
CA SER A 465 7.17 -32.05 -14.68
C SER A 465 8.22 -31.44 -15.60
N LYS A 466 9.05 -32.30 -16.22
CA LYS A 466 9.97 -31.91 -17.32
C LYS A 466 9.22 -31.54 -18.60
N ASN A 467 8.01 -32.09 -18.76
CA ASN A 467 7.09 -31.80 -19.86
C ASN A 467 5.78 -31.25 -19.26
N PRO A 468 5.79 -30.02 -18.71
CA PRO A 468 4.63 -29.48 -18.03
C PRO A 468 3.58 -29.00 -19.05
N ASN A 469 2.31 -29.10 -18.67
CA ASN A 469 1.18 -28.52 -19.42
C ASN A 469 0.90 -27.06 -19.03
N CYS A 470 1.55 -26.53 -17.99
CA CYS A 470 1.49 -25.13 -17.58
C CYS A 470 2.86 -24.45 -17.58
N TYR A 471 2.87 -23.12 -17.61
CA TYR A 471 4.07 -22.32 -17.40
C TYR A 471 3.81 -21.15 -16.46
N ALA A 472 4.82 -20.81 -15.66
CA ALA A 472 4.81 -19.64 -14.79
C ALA A 472 5.32 -18.41 -15.55
N LYS A 473 4.70 -17.26 -15.33
CA LYS A 473 5.05 -16.00 -15.99
C LYS A 473 5.01 -14.85 -14.98
N LEU A 474 6.15 -14.20 -14.81
CA LEU A 474 6.26 -12.97 -14.04
C LEU A 474 5.58 -11.81 -14.80
N MET A 475 4.65 -11.14 -14.12
CA MET A 475 3.87 -10.03 -14.66
C MET A 475 4.03 -8.80 -13.77
N VAL A 476 4.09 -7.61 -14.37
CA VAL A 476 4.03 -6.35 -13.62
C VAL A 476 2.57 -5.90 -13.54
N VAL A 477 2.06 -5.79 -12.32
CA VAL A 477 0.67 -5.49 -12.01
C VAL A 477 0.65 -4.29 -11.09
N ALA A 478 0.18 -3.14 -11.58
CA ALA A 478 0.12 -1.89 -10.82
C ALA A 478 1.46 -1.56 -10.09
N GLY A 479 2.59 -1.83 -10.75
CA GLY A 479 3.93 -1.59 -10.22
C GLY A 479 4.52 -2.72 -9.37
N ASP A 480 3.79 -3.81 -9.12
CA ASP A 480 4.28 -4.94 -8.34
C ASP A 480 4.54 -6.17 -9.22
N HIS A 481 5.55 -6.96 -8.86
CA HIS A 481 5.85 -8.24 -9.52
C HIS A 481 4.93 -9.33 -8.98
N ARG A 482 4.16 -9.97 -9.86
CA ARG A 482 3.22 -11.05 -9.51
C ARG A 482 3.43 -12.25 -10.42
N MET A 483 3.35 -13.44 -9.85
CA MET A 483 3.55 -14.69 -10.60
C MET A 483 2.21 -15.24 -11.07
N GLY A 484 2.04 -15.41 -12.38
CA GLY A 484 0.85 -16.03 -12.97
C GLY A 484 1.15 -17.41 -13.53
N ILE A 485 0.20 -18.33 -13.38
CA ILE A 485 0.23 -19.65 -14.03
C ILE A 485 -0.70 -19.61 -15.25
N PHE A 486 -0.16 -20.02 -16.39
CA PHE A 486 -0.83 -20.04 -17.68
C PHE A 486 -0.76 -21.44 -18.29
N ALA A 487 -1.76 -21.80 -19.08
CA ALA A 487 -1.76 -23.06 -19.81
C ALA A 487 -0.75 -22.99 -20.97
N LYS A 488 0.15 -23.98 -21.08
CA LYS A 488 1.14 -24.09 -22.17
C LYS A 488 0.52 -24.66 -23.45
N GLU A 489 -0.52 -25.45 -23.26
CA GLU A 489 -1.32 -26.11 -24.29
C GLU A 489 -2.79 -26.13 -23.86
N ARG A 490 -3.66 -26.75 -24.66
CA ARG A 490 -5.06 -26.95 -24.26
C ARG A 490 -5.10 -28.05 -23.20
N ILE A 491 -5.81 -27.81 -22.10
CA ILE A 491 -5.95 -28.71 -20.96
C ILE A 491 -7.42 -29.06 -20.83
N GLU A 492 -7.75 -30.34 -20.80
CA GLU A 492 -9.12 -30.85 -20.67
C GLU A 492 -9.57 -30.90 -19.20
N ALA A 493 -10.88 -30.94 -18.99
CA ALA A 493 -11.44 -31.01 -17.64
C ALA A 493 -10.98 -32.27 -16.90
N GLY A 494 -10.52 -32.11 -15.67
CA GLY A 494 -10.04 -33.21 -14.81
C GLY A 494 -8.56 -33.52 -14.95
N GLU A 495 -7.82 -32.89 -15.86
CA GLU A 495 -6.37 -33.11 -15.98
C GLU A 495 -5.58 -32.45 -14.83
N GLU A 496 -4.50 -33.11 -14.40
CA GLU A 496 -3.55 -32.58 -13.41
C GLU A 496 -2.70 -31.47 -14.03
N LEU A 497 -2.48 -30.41 -13.27
CA LEU A 497 -1.65 -29.28 -13.68
C LEU A 497 -0.21 -29.47 -13.21
N PHE A 498 0.71 -29.38 -14.15
CA PHE A 498 2.15 -29.48 -13.90
C PHE A 498 2.87 -28.23 -14.37
N VAL A 499 3.90 -27.82 -13.63
CA VAL A 499 4.77 -26.69 -13.98
C VAL A 499 6.24 -27.11 -13.96
N ASP A 500 7.09 -26.42 -14.72
CA ASP A 500 8.54 -26.61 -14.59
C ASP A 500 9.03 -25.86 -13.35
N TYR A 501 9.67 -26.56 -12.42
CA TYR A 501 10.27 -25.95 -11.22
C TYR A 501 11.63 -25.34 -11.52
N ASN A 502 12.19 -25.58 -12.72
CA ASN A 502 13.53 -25.17 -13.11
C ASN A 502 14.59 -25.60 -12.07
N TYR A 503 14.49 -26.83 -11.56
CA TYR A 503 15.57 -27.44 -10.79
C TYR A 503 16.88 -27.28 -11.58
N ASP A 504 17.89 -26.71 -10.91
CA ASP A 504 19.15 -26.40 -11.56
C ASP A 504 19.72 -27.70 -12.14
N LYS A 505 20.00 -27.72 -13.45
CA LYS A 505 20.39 -28.94 -14.18
C LYS A 505 21.75 -29.51 -13.73
N ASN A 506 22.39 -28.87 -12.76
CA ASN A 506 23.71 -29.16 -12.25
C ASN A 506 23.73 -29.80 -10.85
N VAL A 507 22.58 -30.08 -10.23
CA VAL A 507 22.55 -30.88 -9.01
C VAL A 507 22.43 -32.36 -9.41
N ARG A 508 23.57 -33.03 -9.42
CA ARG A 508 23.71 -34.48 -9.64
C ARG A 508 23.82 -35.21 -8.31
#